data_AF-A0A8E5XRF5-F1
#
_entry.id   AF-A0A8E5XRF5-F1
#
_cell.length_a   1.000
_cell.length_b   1.000
_cell.length_c   1.000
_cell.angle_alpha   90.00
_cell.angle_beta   90.00
_cell.angle_gamma   90.00
#
_symmetry.space_group_name_H-M   'P 1'
#
loop_
_entity.id
_entity.type
_entity.pdbx_description
1 polymer ?
#
loop_
_entity_poly.entity_id
_entity_poly.type
_entity_poly.pdbx_seq_one_letter_code
_entity_poly.pdbx_strand_id
1 'polypeptide(L)' 'MESILLAKLPTAYAIFSPIIDILPIIPVFFLLLAFVWQASVGFR' A
#
# COMPACT_ATOMS: atom_id res chain seq x y z
N MET A 1 -9.14 -8.59 -20.47
CA MET A 1 -8.88 -7.17 -20.18
C MET A 1 -9.25 -6.95 -18.73
N GLU A 2 -8.29 -6.80 -17.82
CA GLU A 2 -8.63 -6.49 -16.43
C GLU A 2 -9.34 -5.14 -16.39
N SER A 3 -10.56 -5.12 -15.86
CA SER A 3 -11.31 -3.90 -15.63
C SER A 3 -10.79 -3.24 -14.36
N ILE A 4 -10.12 -2.09 -14.48
CA ILE A 4 -9.92 -1.21 -13.33
C ILE A 4 -11.31 -0.66 -12.97
N LEU A 5 -11.94 -1.23 -11.94
CA LEU A 5 -13.20 -0.74 -11.40
C LEU A 5 -12.95 0.61 -10.74
N LEU A 6 -13.21 1.70 -11.46
CA LEU A 6 -13.26 3.07 -10.92
C LEU A 6 -14.59 3.28 -10.16
N ALA A 7 -14.78 2.53 -9.07
CA ALA A 7 -15.93 2.69 -8.19
C ALA A 7 -15.61 3.73 -7.11
N LYS A 8 -16.55 4.66 -6.87
CA LYS A 8 -16.48 5.57 -5.72
C LYS A 8 -16.76 4.80 -4.44
N LEU A 9 -16.11 5.19 -3.34
CA LEU A 9 -16.43 4.68 -2.01
C LEU A 9 -17.88 5.01 -1.65
N PRO A 10 -18.59 4.13 -0.93
CA PRO A 10 -19.87 4.49 -0.33
C PRO A 10 -19.70 5.71 0.60
N THR A 11 -20.75 6.51 0.74
CA THR A 11 -20.70 7.80 1.48
C THR A 11 -20.16 7.65 2.91
N ALA A 12 -20.48 6.56 3.59
CA ALA A 12 -19.98 6.26 4.93
C ALA A 12 -18.44 6.11 5.01
N TYR A 13 -17.78 5.75 3.90
CA TYR A 13 -16.35 5.52 3.83
C TYR A 13 -15.58 6.64 3.10
N ALA A 14 -16.27 7.68 2.61
CA ALA A 14 -15.65 8.74 1.82
C ALA A 14 -14.52 9.47 2.57
N ILE A 15 -14.61 9.59 3.90
CA ILE A 15 -13.56 10.19 4.75
C ILE A 15 -12.25 9.40 4.69
N PHE A 16 -12.30 8.09 4.39
CA PHE A 16 -11.13 7.22 4.29
C PHE A 16 -10.51 7.18 2.88
N SER A 17 -11.06 7.91 1.91
CA SER A 17 -10.49 7.97 0.54
C SER A 17 -8.97 8.23 0.55
N PRO A 18 -8.44 9.19 1.32
CA PRO A 18 -7.00 9.46 1.32
C PRO A 18 -6.15 8.27 1.78
N ILE A 19 -6.67 7.42 2.67
CA ILE A 19 -5.96 6.21 3.13
C ILE A 19 -5.99 5.15 2.03
N ILE A 20 -7.16 4.98 1.39
CA ILE A 20 -7.36 3.98 0.34
C ILE A 20 -6.49 4.28 -0.88
N ASP A 21 -6.30 5.56 -1.20
CA ASP A 21 -5.39 6.01 -2.26
C ASP A 21 -3.93 5.58 -2.01
N ILE A 22 -3.54 5.35 -0.75
CA ILE A 22 -2.18 4.94 -0.35
C ILE A 22 -2.06 3.41 -0.29
N LEU A 23 -3.13 2.65 0.01
CA LEU A 23 -3.06 1.19 0.19
C LEU A 23 -2.33 0.42 -0.94
N PRO A 24 -2.45 0.79 -2.23
CA PRO A 24 -1.74 0.10 -3.31
C PRO A 24 -0.21 0.14 -3.21
N ILE A 25 0.38 1.07 -2.44
CA ILE A 25 1.83 1.18 -2.28
C ILE A 25 2.40 0.21 -1.23
N ILE A 26 1.55 -0.39 -0.38
CA ILE A 26 1.95 -1.28 0.72
C ILE A 26 2.91 -2.42 0.27
N PRO A 27 2.71 -3.10 -0.88
CA PRO A 27 3.64 -4.11 -1.35
C PRO A 27 5.08 -3.60 -1.52
N VAL A 28 5.25 -2.35 -1.96
CA VAL A 28 6.57 -1.71 -2.08
C VAL A 28 7.18 -1.49 -0.70
N PHE A 29 6.39 -1.10 0.30
CA PHE A 29 6.89 -0.98 1.67
C PHE A 29 7.37 -2.31 2.25
N PHE A 30 6.76 -3.45 1.91
CA PHE A 30 7.29 -4.75 2.32
C PHE A 30 8.65 -5.07 1.69
N LEU A 31 8.83 -4.75 0.41
CA LEU A 31 10.13 -4.86 -0.24
C LEU A 31 11.18 -3.99 0.47
N LEU A 32 10.86 -2.72 0.73
CA LEU A 32 11.75 -1.81 1.44
C LEU A 32 12.04 -2.27 2.87
N LEU A 33 11.03 -2.82 3.56
CA LEU A 33 11.17 -3.39 4.89
C LEU A 33 12.16 -4.55 4.91
N ALA A 34 12.23 -5.38 3.86
CA ALA A 34 13.23 -6.44 3.78
C ALA A 34 14.66 -5.87 3.79
N PHE A 35 14.90 -4.74 3.11
CA PHE A 35 16.20 -4.05 3.17
C PHE A 35 16.47 -3.39 4.51
N VAL A 36 15.44 -2.80 5.15
CA VAL A 36 15.57 -2.27 6.51
C VAL A 36 15.94 -3.38 7.50
N TRP A 37 15.28 -4.53 7.39
CA TRP A 37 15.59 -5.70 8.19
C TRP A 37 17.02 -6.18 7.95
N GLN A 38 17.42 -6.36 6.69
CA GLN A 38 18.78 -6.76 6.33
C GLN A 38 19.84 -5.77 6.83
N ALA A 39 19.60 -4.46 6.71
CA ALA A 39 20.47 -3.43 7.27
C ALA A 39 20.61 -3.54 8.79
N SER A 40 19.53 -3.87 9.52
CA SER A 40 19.55 -4.02 10.98
C SER A 40 20.39 -5.19 11.48
N VAL A 41 20.56 -6.23 10.64
CA VAL A 41 21.41 -7.39 10.94
C VAL A 41 22.78 -7.33 10.23
N GLY A 42 23.06 -6.23 9.53
CA GLY A 42 24.33 -5.96 8.87
C GLY A 42 24.55 -6.70 7.54
N PHE A 43 23.47 -6.99 6.80
CA PHE A 43 23.50 -7.70 5.51
C PHE A 43 24.29 -9.02 5.58
N ARG A 44 24.02 -9.81 6.63
CA ARG A 44 24.58 -11.15 6.83
C ARG A 44 23.75 -12.21 6.13
#